data_AF-A0A7S3XAZ3-F1
#
_entry.id   AF-A0A7S3XAZ3-F1
#
_cell.length_a   1.000
_cell.length_b   1.000
_cell.length_c   1.000
_cell.angle_alpha   90.00
_cell.angle_beta   90.00
_cell.angle_gamma   90.00
#
_symmetry.space_group_name_H-M   'P 1'
#
loop_
_entity.id
_entity.type
_entity.pdbx_description
1 polymer ?
#
loop_
_entity_poly.entity_id
_entity_poly.type
_entity_poly.pdbx_seq_one_letter_code
_entity_poly.pdbx_strand_id
1 'polypeptide(L)'
;SPILFKEDPVPELSYPRLRVKHRRLVSQTADEGGRDLRVDLADRGVDLTPEEWERMLASPETPIVLDVRNDYEWDVGRFDRAERPSPSTFSESDENAYGLPADPETREQTPVMMYCTGGIRCEYFSARLKANGFK
;
A
#
# COMPACT_ATOMS: atom_id res chain seq x y z
N SER A 1 -17.55 -11.60 8.77
CA SER A 1 -17.51 -12.28 7.47
C SER A 1 -16.62 -13.50 7.52
N PRO A 2 -16.88 -14.56 6.74
CA PRO A 2 -15.96 -15.68 6.59
C PRO A 2 -14.61 -15.22 6.04
N ILE A 3 -13.54 -15.95 6.37
CA ILE A 3 -12.20 -15.70 5.84
C ILE A 3 -12.19 -16.11 4.36
N LEU A 4 -11.76 -15.20 3.50
CA LEU A 4 -11.55 -15.45 2.07
C LEU A 4 -10.11 -15.90 1.84
N PHE A 5 -9.94 -17.06 1.18
CA PHE A 5 -8.64 -17.54 0.73
C PHE A 5 -8.51 -17.24 -0.77
N LYS A 6 -7.50 -16.43 -1.14
CA LYS A 6 -7.09 -16.23 -2.54
C LYS A 6 -6.08 -17.32 -2.88
N GLU A 7 -6.37 -18.13 -3.89
CA GLU A 7 -5.57 -19.31 -4.25
C GLU A 7 -4.93 -19.12 -5.63
N ASP A 8 -3.65 -19.48 -5.72
CA ASP A 8 -2.90 -19.54 -6.98
C ASP A 8 -2.31 -20.96 -7.12
N PRO A 9 -2.78 -21.78 -8.08
CA PRO A 9 -2.40 -23.19 -8.16
C PRO A 9 -0.96 -23.36 -8.65
N VAL A 10 -0.19 -24.14 -7.90
CA VAL A 10 1.21 -24.47 -8.22
C VAL A 10 1.41 -25.99 -8.25
N PRO A 11 2.29 -26.51 -9.13
CA PRO A 11 2.51 -27.95 -9.25
C PRO A 11 3.27 -28.55 -8.06
N GLU A 12 4.01 -27.73 -7.31
CA GLU A 12 4.82 -28.13 -6.17
C GLU A 12 4.58 -27.22 -4.97
N LEU A 13 4.89 -27.71 -3.76
CA LEU A 13 4.71 -26.94 -2.53
C LEU A 13 5.67 -25.74 -2.46
N SER A 14 5.15 -24.52 -2.52
CA SER A 14 5.96 -23.29 -2.38
C SER A 14 6.55 -23.09 -0.98
N TYR A 15 6.05 -23.78 0.04
CA TYR A 15 6.49 -23.64 1.43
C TYR A 15 6.98 -24.98 2.00
N PRO A 16 8.18 -25.02 2.63
CA PRO A 16 8.76 -26.27 3.12
C PRO A 16 8.13 -26.78 4.42
N ARG A 17 7.44 -25.92 5.19
CA ARG A 17 6.80 -26.26 6.47
C ARG A 17 5.77 -25.23 6.91
N LEU A 18 4.86 -25.63 7.79
CA LEU A 18 3.97 -24.71 8.50
C LEU A 18 4.77 -23.84 9.48
N ARG A 19 4.47 -22.54 9.49
CA ARG A 19 5.04 -21.58 10.44
C ARG A 19 3.99 -20.55 10.86
N VAL A 20 3.76 -20.46 12.17
CA VAL A 20 2.88 -19.43 12.76
C VAL A 20 3.75 -18.44 13.54
N LYS A 21 3.54 -17.14 13.31
CA LYS A 21 4.24 -16.05 14.02
C LYS A 21 3.21 -15.19 14.75
N HIS A 22 3.33 -15.11 16.07
CA HIS A 22 2.58 -14.13 16.85
C HIS A 22 3.35 -12.80 16.87
N ARG A 23 2.74 -11.74 16.36
CA ARG A 23 3.30 -10.39 16.24
C ARG A 23 2.20 -9.36 16.45
N ARG A 24 2.58 -8.16 16.92
CA ARG A 24 1.69 -7.00 16.88
C ARG A 24 1.58 -6.49 15.44
N LEU A 25 0.43 -5.91 15.10
CA LEU A 25 0.22 -5.29 13.81
C LEU A 25 0.97 -3.96 13.74
N VAL A 26 1.46 -3.62 12.54
CA VAL A 26 2.19 -2.36 12.28
C VAL A 26 1.32 -1.15 12.65
N SER A 27 0.02 -1.20 12.34
CA SER A 27 -0.98 -0.17 12.69
C SER A 27 -1.23 0.01 14.19
N GLN A 28 -0.59 -0.77 15.05
CA GLN A 28 -0.77 -0.73 16.50
C GLN A 28 0.52 -0.41 17.26
N THR A 29 1.60 -0.13 16.54
CA THR A 29 2.94 0.06 17.10
C THR A 29 3.50 1.43 16.74
N ALA A 30 4.62 1.80 17.35
CA ALA A 30 5.51 2.80 16.78
C ALA A 30 6.61 2.07 16.00
N ASP A 31 7.23 2.74 15.03
CA ASP A 31 8.43 2.20 14.39
C ASP A 31 9.64 2.26 15.33
N GLU A 32 10.79 1.75 14.88
CA GLU A 32 12.04 1.75 15.65
C GLU A 32 12.55 3.18 15.96
N GLY A 33 12.15 4.17 15.16
CA GLY A 33 12.44 5.59 15.35
C GLY A 33 11.44 6.33 16.27
N GLY A 34 10.44 5.63 16.82
CA GLY A 34 9.43 6.20 17.70
C GLY A 34 8.31 6.98 16.98
N ARG A 35 8.23 6.91 15.64
CA ARG A 35 7.13 7.50 14.88
C ARG A 35 5.84 6.72 15.17
N ASP A 36 4.76 7.45 15.44
CA ASP A 36 3.45 6.82 15.67
C ASP A 36 2.90 6.29 14.34
N LEU A 37 2.81 4.96 14.25
CA LEU A 37 2.27 4.26 13.08
C LEU A 37 0.78 3.96 13.23
N ARG A 38 0.15 4.36 14.34
CA ARG A 38 -1.26 4.07 14.59
C ARG A 38 -2.16 4.82 13.61
N VAL A 39 -3.12 4.09 13.07
CA VAL A 39 -4.17 4.59 12.17
C VAL A 39 -5.47 3.86 12.44
N ASP A 40 -6.58 4.52 12.15
CA ASP A 40 -7.87 3.84 12.08
C ASP A 40 -8.01 3.15 10.73
N LEU A 41 -7.96 1.82 10.72
CA LEU A 41 -8.12 1.03 9.50
C LEU A 41 -9.56 1.08 8.95
N ALA A 42 -10.53 1.56 9.73
CA ALA A 42 -11.87 1.83 9.22
C ALA A 42 -11.89 3.02 8.24
N ASP A 43 -10.93 3.95 8.35
CA ASP A 43 -10.75 5.07 7.43
C ASP A 43 -9.73 4.76 6.32
N ARG A 44 -9.80 3.54 5.78
CA ARG A 44 -9.02 3.14 4.61
C ARG A 44 -9.54 3.78 3.32
N GLY A 45 -8.76 3.61 2.26
CA GLY A 45 -9.13 3.99 0.90
C GLY A 45 -10.26 3.13 0.33
N VAL A 46 -10.66 3.45 -0.90
CA VAL A 46 -11.69 2.71 -1.65
C VAL A 46 -11.03 1.58 -2.44
N ASP A 47 -11.58 0.37 -2.33
CA ASP A 47 -11.17 -0.77 -3.13
C ASP A 47 -11.63 -0.58 -4.58
N LEU A 48 -10.71 -0.75 -5.53
CA LEU A 48 -11.00 -0.71 -6.97
C LEU A 48 -11.01 -2.12 -7.55
N THR A 49 -11.94 -2.40 -8.45
CA THR A 49 -11.86 -3.60 -9.29
C THR A 49 -10.71 -3.47 -10.30
N PRO A 50 -10.22 -4.58 -10.89
CA PRO A 50 -9.21 -4.53 -11.95
C PRO A 50 -9.59 -3.61 -13.12
N GLU A 51 -10.87 -3.60 -13.52
CA GLU A 51 -11.39 -2.76 -14.60
C GLU A 51 -11.43 -1.27 -14.20
N GLU A 52 -11.78 -0.97 -12.95
CA GLU A 52 -11.72 0.40 -12.41
C GLU A 52 -10.27 0.91 -12.36
N TRP A 53 -9.36 0.06 -11.88
CA TRP A 53 -7.93 0.34 -11.86
C TRP A 53 -7.39 0.65 -13.26
N GLU A 54 -7.70 -0.19 -14.25
CA GLU A 54 -7.28 0.03 -15.64
C GLU A 54 -7.83 1.34 -16.21
N ARG A 55 -9.13 1.63 -15.99
CA ARG A 55 -9.74 2.88 -16.45
C ARG A 55 -9.09 4.11 -15.82
N MET A 56 -8.81 4.09 -14.52
CA MET A 56 -8.18 5.20 -13.83
C MET A 56 -6.73 5.39 -14.26
N LEU A 57 -5.98 4.30 -14.47
CA LEU A 57 -4.63 4.37 -15.03
C LEU A 57 -4.62 4.97 -16.44
N ALA A 58 -5.62 4.71 -17.26
CA ALA A 58 -5.74 5.26 -18.62
C ALA A 58 -6.24 6.72 -18.65
N SER A 59 -6.67 7.28 -17.51
CA SER A 59 -7.25 8.63 -17.45
C SER A 59 -6.21 9.73 -17.75
N PRO A 60 -6.60 10.77 -18.53
CA PRO A 60 -5.75 11.95 -18.74
C PRO A 60 -5.54 12.76 -17.45
N GLU A 61 -6.50 12.73 -16.52
CA GLU A 61 -6.32 13.20 -15.15
C GLU A 61 -5.64 12.08 -14.35
N THR A 62 -4.34 11.91 -14.59
CA THR A 62 -3.59 10.78 -14.05
C THR A 62 -3.36 10.95 -12.55
N PRO A 63 -3.87 10.03 -11.71
CA PRO A 63 -3.56 10.00 -10.29
C PRO A 63 -2.10 9.62 -10.05
N ILE A 64 -1.57 10.00 -8.89
CA ILE A 64 -0.26 9.48 -8.46
C ILE A 64 -0.43 7.99 -8.19
N VAL A 65 0.42 7.16 -8.81
CA VAL A 65 0.37 5.70 -8.65
C VAL A 65 1.50 5.27 -7.72
N LEU A 66 1.17 4.71 -6.56
CA LEU A 66 2.15 4.27 -5.57
C LEU A 66 2.28 2.74 -5.57
N ASP A 67 3.51 2.25 -5.75
CA ASP A 67 3.83 0.86 -5.43
C ASP A 67 4.24 0.77 -3.96
N VAL A 68 3.32 0.31 -3.10
CA VAL A 68 3.57 0.20 -1.65
C VAL A 68 4.18 -1.15 -1.26
N ARG A 69 4.86 -1.79 -2.20
CA ARG A 69 5.64 -3.00 -1.97
C ARG A 69 7.06 -2.64 -1.49
N ASN A 70 7.98 -3.61 -1.54
CA ASN A 70 9.40 -3.35 -1.33
C ASN A 70 10.07 -2.99 -2.67
N ASP A 71 11.19 -2.29 -2.61
CA ASP A 71 12.01 -1.87 -3.76
C ASP A 71 12.35 -2.99 -4.76
N TYR A 72 12.75 -4.17 -4.25
CA TYR A 72 13.07 -5.31 -5.12
C TYR A 72 11.85 -5.82 -5.90
N GLU A 73 10.63 -5.70 -5.35
CA GLU A 73 9.40 -6.13 -6.02
C GLU A 73 9.09 -5.18 -7.19
N TRP A 74 9.39 -3.89 -7.04
CA TRP A 74 9.26 -2.87 -8.08
C TRP A 74 10.27 -3.05 -9.22
N ASP A 75 11.49 -3.49 -8.88
CA ASP A 75 12.56 -3.76 -9.86
C ASP A 75 12.23 -4.97 -10.75
N VAL A 76 11.55 -6.00 -10.21
CA VAL A 76 11.10 -7.19 -10.96
C VAL A 76 9.99 -6.84 -11.96
N GLY A 77 9.07 -5.97 -11.58
CA GLY A 77 7.95 -5.56 -12.43
C GLY A 77 6.95 -4.69 -11.70
N ARG A 78 6.30 -3.78 -12.42
CA ARG A 78 5.44 -2.73 -11.87
C ARG A 78 4.44 -2.23 -12.91
N PHE A 79 3.39 -1.54 -12.45
CA PHE A 79 2.54 -0.75 -13.35
C PHE A 79 3.29 0.47 -13.87
N ASP A 80 2.91 0.91 -15.06
CA ASP A 80 3.47 2.12 -15.67
C ASP A 80 3.25 3.34 -14.77
N ARG A 81 4.28 4.19 -14.68
CA ARG A 81 4.30 5.43 -13.87
C ARG A 81 4.15 5.20 -12.36
N ALA A 82 4.28 3.97 -11.88
CA ALA A 82 4.27 3.70 -10.44
C ALA A 82 5.52 4.26 -9.76
N GLU A 83 5.31 5.15 -8.80
CA GLU A 83 6.35 5.69 -7.93
C GLU A 83 7.02 4.58 -7.13
N ARG A 84 8.35 4.66 -7.06
CA ARG A 84 9.17 3.63 -6.42
C ARG A 84 9.15 3.79 -4.91
N PRO A 85 8.96 2.70 -4.13
CA PRO A 85 9.11 2.76 -2.68
C PRO A 85 10.55 3.07 -2.28
N SER A 86 10.73 3.86 -1.22
CA SER A 86 12.05 4.25 -0.71
C SER A 86 12.76 3.17 0.12
N PRO A 87 12.10 2.41 1.02
CA PRO A 87 12.81 1.47 1.88
C PRO A 87 12.79 0.02 1.40
N SER A 88 13.74 -0.73 1.95
CA SER A 88 13.81 -2.19 1.82
C SER A 88 12.75 -2.93 2.66
N THR A 89 12.18 -2.27 3.68
CA THR A 89 11.15 -2.85 4.56
C THR A 89 9.92 -1.94 4.74
N PHE A 90 8.75 -2.56 4.88
CA PHE A 90 7.46 -1.87 5.05
C PHE A 90 7.31 -1.11 6.39
N SER A 91 8.02 -1.49 7.44
CA SER A 91 7.97 -0.75 8.71
C SER A 91 8.69 0.61 8.62
N GLU A 92 9.60 0.75 7.66
CA GLU A 92 10.35 1.98 7.40
C GLU A 92 9.66 2.90 6.39
N SER A 93 8.62 2.41 5.70
CA SER A 93 7.99 3.14 4.61
C SER A 93 7.22 4.34 5.13
N ASP A 94 7.82 5.49 4.90
CA ASP A 94 7.28 6.81 5.11
C ASP A 94 6.52 7.23 3.84
N GLU A 95 5.25 7.62 3.97
CA GLU A 95 4.50 8.21 2.87
C GLU A 95 5.22 9.41 2.21
N ASN A 96 6.01 10.16 2.98
CA ASN A 96 6.77 11.30 2.47
C ASN A 96 7.88 10.88 1.50
N ALA A 97 8.27 9.60 1.50
CA ALA A 97 9.33 9.11 0.65
C ALA A 97 8.92 8.97 -0.83
N TYR A 98 7.61 9.03 -1.12
CA TYR A 98 7.07 9.07 -2.48
C TYR A 98 7.04 10.47 -3.08
N GLY A 99 7.58 11.49 -2.39
CA GLY A 99 7.59 12.86 -2.90
C GLY A 99 6.20 13.48 -3.04
N LEU A 100 5.24 13.02 -2.22
CA LEU A 100 3.87 13.48 -2.25
C LEU A 100 3.76 14.97 -1.85
N PRO A 101 2.71 15.69 -2.32
CA PRO A 101 2.49 17.08 -1.95
C PRO A 101 2.51 17.30 -0.43
N ALA A 102 3.16 18.38 0.00
CA ALA A 102 3.29 18.72 1.42
C ALA A 102 2.21 19.69 1.90
N ASP A 103 1.67 20.52 1.02
CA ASP A 103 0.66 21.51 1.37
C ASP A 103 -0.74 20.90 1.48
N PRO A 104 -1.55 21.30 2.47
CA PRO A 104 -2.86 20.68 2.70
C PRO A 104 -3.84 20.79 1.53
N GLU A 105 -3.83 21.91 0.81
CA GLU A 105 -4.78 22.16 -0.30
C GLU A 105 -4.52 21.21 -1.47
N THR A 106 -3.26 21.06 -1.86
CA THR A 106 -2.87 20.13 -2.93
C THR A 106 -3.12 18.69 -2.51
N ARG A 107 -2.85 18.31 -1.24
CA ARG A 107 -3.14 16.95 -0.73
C ARG A 107 -4.60 16.58 -0.90
N GLU A 108 -5.50 17.49 -0.55
CA GLU A 108 -6.95 17.27 -0.62
C GLU A 108 -7.43 17.04 -2.06
N GLN A 109 -6.76 17.65 -3.04
CA GLN A 109 -7.10 17.60 -4.45
C GLN A 109 -6.31 16.54 -5.24
N THR A 110 -5.35 15.87 -4.62
CA THR A 110 -4.46 14.92 -5.31
C THR A 110 -5.03 13.51 -5.23
N PRO A 111 -5.56 12.96 -6.34
CA PRO A 111 -5.99 11.57 -6.34
C PRO A 111 -4.78 10.64 -6.30
N VAL A 112 -4.81 9.66 -5.40
CA VAL A 112 -3.76 8.65 -5.23
C VAL A 112 -4.33 7.26 -5.47
N MET A 113 -3.68 6.54 -6.38
CA MET A 113 -3.87 5.11 -6.56
C MET A 113 -2.68 4.38 -5.94
N MET A 114 -2.93 3.22 -5.32
CA MET A 114 -1.85 2.41 -4.76
C MET A 114 -2.14 0.92 -4.90
N TYR A 115 -1.09 0.13 -5.02
CA TYR A 115 -1.22 -1.33 -5.12
C TYR A 115 -0.14 -2.05 -4.33
N CYS A 116 -0.46 -3.29 -3.96
CA CYS A 116 0.49 -4.25 -3.44
C CYS A 116 0.04 -5.67 -3.82
N THR A 117 0.84 -6.67 -3.44
CA THR A 117 0.62 -8.07 -3.83
C THR A 117 -0.73 -8.64 -3.37
N GLY A 118 -1.20 -8.26 -2.17
CA GLY A 118 -2.36 -8.90 -1.53
C GLY A 118 -3.40 -7.96 -0.93
N GLY A 119 -3.23 -6.64 -1.06
CA GLY A 119 -4.11 -5.60 -0.52
C GLY A 119 -3.76 -5.11 0.88
N ILE A 120 -3.23 -5.95 1.77
CA ILE A 120 -3.03 -5.62 3.20
C ILE A 120 -2.12 -4.39 3.44
N ARG A 121 -1.14 -4.13 2.58
CA ARG A 121 -0.28 -2.94 2.68
C ARG A 121 -1.03 -1.67 2.28
N CYS A 122 -1.90 -1.75 1.27
CA CYS A 122 -2.74 -0.64 0.81
C CYS A 122 -3.77 -0.22 1.84
N GLU A 123 -4.36 -1.18 2.55
CA GLU A 123 -5.29 -0.93 3.67
C GLU A 123 -4.68 0.01 4.72
N TYR A 124 -3.42 -0.26 5.10
CA TYR A 124 -2.68 0.56 6.04
C TYR A 124 -2.25 1.91 5.44
N PHE A 125 -1.64 1.89 4.26
CA PHE A 125 -1.11 3.09 3.62
C PHE A 125 -2.19 4.11 3.26
N SER A 126 -3.34 3.64 2.79
CA SER A 126 -4.46 4.53 2.46
C SER A 126 -4.99 5.23 3.70
N ALA A 127 -5.14 4.52 4.84
CA ALA A 127 -5.51 5.14 6.11
C ALA A 127 -4.45 6.14 6.60
N ARG A 128 -3.15 5.86 6.38
CA ARG A 128 -2.06 6.83 6.65
C ARG A 128 -2.17 8.08 5.79
N LEU A 129 -2.40 7.95 4.50
CA LEU A 129 -2.53 9.11 3.61
C LEU A 129 -3.74 9.97 4.00
N LYS A 130 -4.88 9.33 4.30
CA LYS A 130 -6.07 10.05 4.78
C LYS A 130 -5.85 10.79 6.09
N ALA A 131 -5.20 10.15 7.06
CA ALA A 131 -4.80 10.80 8.31
C ALA A 131 -3.87 12.02 8.09
N ASN A 132 -3.14 12.06 6.97
CA ASN A 132 -2.27 13.15 6.56
C ASN A 132 -2.94 14.18 5.61
N GLY A 133 -4.25 14.07 5.35
CA GLY A 133 -5.03 15.05 4.61
C GLY A 133 -5.27 14.76 3.13
N PHE A 134 -4.90 13.58 2.63
CA PHE A 134 -5.34 13.10 1.32
C PHE A 134 -6.81 12.65 1.39
N LYS A 135 -7.55 12.74 0.28
CA LYS A 135 -8.95 12.30 0.19
C LYS A 135 -9.14 11.13 -0.75
#